data_AF-A0A482V7G8-F1
#
_entry.id   AF-A0A482V7G8-F1
#
_cell.length_a   1.000
_cell.length_b   1.000
_cell.length_c   1.000
_cell.angle_alpha   90.00
_cell.angle_beta   90.00
_cell.angle_gamma   90.00
#
_symmetry.space_group_name_H-M   'P 1'
#
loop_
_entity.id
_entity.type
_entity.pdbx_description
1 polymer ?
#
loop_
_entity_poly.entity_id
_entity_poly.type
_entity_poly.pdbx_seq_one_letter_code
_entity_poly.pdbx_strand_id
1 'polypeptide(L)'
;MYAKLLFIIFLQVDFSCFFAQTNEPLVHLPNGWIRGRQDVTVKNVTFYAFEKIPFAAPPVGDLRFKPPQPPQNWSNILNTTHLDKICFQLSRKGPESEDCLYLNVFTPQISGDGLPVMFYVHGGGFYDGTARNLGPDLFIDNGVIFVAANCRLGPFGSCFYFPN
;
A
#
# COMPACT_ATOMS: atom_id res chain seq x y z
N MET A 1 -51.98 -44.82 33.88
CA MET A 1 -51.40 -43.48 34.09
C MET A 1 -50.00 -43.50 33.48
N TYR A 2 -49.89 -43.13 32.20
CA TYR A 2 -48.65 -43.21 31.41
C TYR A 2 -48.01 -41.83 31.34
N ALA A 3 -46.80 -41.66 31.90
CA ALA A 3 -45.97 -40.48 31.65
C ALA A 3 -44.85 -40.90 30.69
N LYS A 4 -45.02 -40.58 29.40
CA LYS A 4 -43.98 -40.76 28.37
C LYS A 4 -42.95 -39.63 28.52
N LEU A 5 -41.74 -39.99 28.92
CA LEU A 5 -40.56 -39.13 28.88
C LEU A 5 -40.17 -38.88 27.41
N LEU A 6 -40.23 -37.64 26.94
CA LEU A 6 -39.70 -37.22 25.65
C LEU A 6 -38.29 -36.66 25.86
N PHE A 7 -37.27 -37.42 25.46
CA PHE A 7 -35.88 -36.95 25.36
C PHE A 7 -35.71 -36.19 24.03
N ILE A 8 -35.61 -34.86 24.11
CA ILE A 8 -35.27 -34.02 22.96
C ILE A 8 -33.75 -33.98 22.85
N ILE A 9 -33.19 -34.64 21.83
CA ILE A 9 -31.77 -34.58 21.48
C ILE A 9 -31.53 -33.24 20.77
N PHE A 10 -30.90 -32.29 21.44
CA PHE A 10 -30.39 -31.07 20.81
C PHE A 10 -29.13 -31.42 20.01
N LEU A 11 -29.27 -31.47 18.69
CA LEU A 11 -28.15 -31.56 17.75
C LEU A 11 -27.48 -30.18 17.72
N GLN A 12 -26.42 -29.99 18.52
CA GLN A 12 -25.58 -28.80 18.40
C GLN A 12 -24.72 -28.94 17.16
N VAL A 13 -25.11 -28.24 16.10
CA VAL A 13 -24.25 -28.05 14.93
C VAL A 13 -23.22 -27.00 15.32
N ASP A 14 -22.02 -27.45 15.69
CA ASP A 14 -20.89 -26.57 15.95
C ASP A 14 -20.47 -25.91 14.64
N PHE A 15 -21.00 -24.70 14.40
CA PHE A 15 -20.57 -23.82 13.32
C PHE A 15 -19.18 -23.29 13.68
N SER A 16 -18.16 -24.12 13.45
CA SER A 16 -16.76 -23.73 13.57
C SER A 16 -16.46 -22.67 12.51
N CYS A 17 -16.54 -21.40 12.90
CA CYS A 17 -16.11 -20.28 12.09
C CYS A 17 -14.58 -20.40 11.92
N PHE A 18 -14.14 -20.87 10.76
CA PHE A 18 -12.73 -20.82 10.38
C PHE A 18 -12.36 -19.36 10.17
N PHE A 19 -11.79 -18.73 11.21
CA PHE A 19 -11.09 -17.46 11.03
C PHE A 19 -9.82 -17.74 10.25
N ALA A 20 -9.78 -17.35 8.97
CA ALA A 20 -8.53 -17.30 8.23
C ALA A 20 -7.63 -16.26 8.92
N GLN A 21 -6.53 -16.72 9.53
CA GLN A 21 -5.52 -15.85 10.09
C GLN A 21 -4.78 -15.18 8.92
N THR A 22 -5.17 -13.94 8.59
CA THR A 22 -4.42 -13.13 7.64
C THR A 22 -3.09 -12.75 8.31
N ASN A 23 -1.98 -13.31 7.83
CA ASN A 23 -0.64 -12.88 8.23
C ASN A 23 -0.40 -11.48 7.65
N GLU A 24 -0.86 -10.45 8.36
CA GLU A 24 -0.67 -9.05 8.00
C GLU A 24 0.69 -8.57 8.52
N PRO A 25 1.68 -8.30 7.64
CA PRO A 25 2.99 -7.85 8.08
C PRO A 25 2.93 -6.46 8.72
N LEU A 26 3.53 -6.33 9.90
CA LEU A 26 3.71 -5.06 10.59
C LEU A 26 5.17 -4.62 10.55
N VAL A 27 5.41 -3.35 10.21
CA VAL A 27 6.75 -2.75 10.15
C VAL A 27 6.73 -1.41 10.88
N HIS A 28 7.78 -1.13 11.66
CA HIS A 28 7.94 0.14 12.34
C HIS A 28 8.83 1.08 11.52
N LEU A 29 8.28 2.22 11.10
CA LEU A 29 9.03 3.32 10.49
C LEU A 29 9.33 4.41 11.53
N PRO A 30 10.28 5.33 11.28
CA PRO A 30 10.50 6.48 12.16
C PRO A 30 9.25 7.33 12.42
N ASN A 31 8.31 7.35 11.48
CA ASN A 31 7.05 8.10 11.57
C ASN A 31 5.91 7.36 12.28
N GLY A 32 6.03 6.04 12.46
CA GLY A 32 5.04 5.18 13.11
C GLY A 32 4.92 3.79 12.50
N TRP A 33 3.99 2.99 13.02
CA TRP A 33 3.73 1.62 12.57
C TRP A 33 2.94 1.58 11.26
N ILE A 34 3.30 0.69 10.35
CA ILE A 34 2.54 0.40 9.12
C ILE A 34 2.14 -1.07 9.06
N ARG A 35 1.02 -1.33 8.39
CA ARG A 35 0.50 -2.67 8.08
C ARG A 35 0.47 -2.89 6.58
N GLY A 36 1.20 -3.87 6.10
CA GLY A 36 1.17 -4.30 4.71
C GLY A 36 0.27 -5.51 4.49
N ARG A 37 0.42 -6.14 3.33
CA ARG A 37 -0.16 -7.45 2.99
C ARG A 37 0.91 -8.38 2.46
N GLN A 38 0.63 -9.67 2.55
CA GLN A 38 1.38 -10.70 1.83
C GLN A 38 0.66 -11.01 0.51
N ASP A 39 1.41 -11.24 -0.55
CA ASP A 39 0.89 -11.55 -1.88
C ASP A 39 1.84 -12.53 -2.59
N VAL A 40 1.46 -13.01 -3.77
CA VAL A 40 2.24 -13.99 -4.55
C VAL A 40 2.41 -13.53 -5.99
N THR A 41 3.62 -13.65 -6.53
CA THR A 41 3.86 -13.37 -7.95
C THR A 41 3.25 -14.45 -8.83
N VAL A 42 3.16 -14.19 -10.13
CA VAL A 42 2.76 -15.20 -11.14
C VAL A 42 3.61 -16.49 -11.07
N LYS A 43 4.86 -16.41 -10.58
CA LYS A 43 5.74 -17.57 -10.38
C LYS A 43 5.63 -18.21 -8.99
N ASN A 44 4.59 -17.87 -8.22
CA ASN A 44 4.37 -18.33 -6.84
C ASN A 44 5.49 -17.93 -5.87
N VAL A 45 6.15 -16.80 -6.11
CA VAL A 45 7.08 -16.22 -5.13
C VAL A 45 6.27 -15.36 -4.17
N THR A 46 6.31 -15.69 -2.88
CA THR A 46 5.71 -14.87 -1.83
C THR A 46 6.45 -13.55 -1.69
N PHE A 47 5.71 -12.46 -1.56
CA PHE A 47 6.27 -11.14 -1.25
C PHE A 47 5.36 -10.35 -0.32
N TYR A 48 5.90 -9.25 0.19
CA TYR A 48 5.20 -8.32 1.06
C TYR A 48 5.03 -6.98 0.36
N ALA A 49 3.83 -6.43 0.43
CA ALA A 49 3.44 -5.17 -0.18
C ALA A 49 3.01 -4.16 0.88
N PHE A 50 3.60 -2.97 0.81
CA PHE A 50 3.25 -1.81 1.62
C PHE A 50 2.97 -0.64 0.67
N GLU A 51 1.71 -0.41 0.39
CA GLU A 51 1.24 0.63 -0.51
C GLU A 51 0.74 1.85 0.24
N LYS A 52 0.78 3.02 -0.41
CA LYS A 52 0.28 4.28 0.17
C LYS A 52 1.05 4.76 1.41
N ILE A 53 2.37 4.51 1.49
CA ILE A 53 3.21 5.06 2.56
C ILE A 53 3.44 6.56 2.28
N PRO A 54 3.04 7.49 3.18
CA PRO A 54 3.24 8.92 2.95
C PRO A 54 4.73 9.27 3.06
N PHE A 55 5.28 9.87 2.01
CA PHE A 55 6.66 10.38 2.01
C PHE A 55 6.73 11.91 2.16
N ALA A 56 5.58 12.59 2.10
CA ALA A 56 5.47 14.03 2.27
C ALA A 56 4.11 14.38 2.87
N ALA A 57 4.00 15.58 3.45
CA ALA A 57 2.74 16.15 3.87
C ALA A 57 1.81 16.36 2.65
N PRO A 58 0.48 16.21 2.80
CA PRO A 58 -0.47 16.45 1.73
C PRO A 58 -0.30 17.86 1.14
N PRO A 59 -0.06 18.01 -0.18
CA PRO A 59 0.24 19.29 -0.81
C PRO A 59 -1.03 20.11 -1.11
N VAL A 60 -1.91 20.22 -0.12
CA VAL A 60 -3.21 20.91 -0.21
C VAL A 60 -3.17 22.26 0.52
N GLY A 61 -4.15 23.12 0.23
CA GLY A 61 -4.25 24.45 0.86
C GLY A 61 -2.99 25.27 0.65
N ASP A 62 -2.39 25.76 1.73
CA ASP A 62 -1.17 26.58 1.69
C ASP A 62 0.08 25.85 1.19
N LEU A 63 0.05 24.51 1.12
CA LEU A 63 1.14 23.69 0.57
C LEU A 63 1.00 23.46 -0.94
N ARG A 64 -0.13 23.86 -1.53
CA ARG A 64 -0.32 23.78 -2.98
C ARG A 64 0.75 24.61 -3.69
N PHE A 65 1.36 24.02 -4.72
CA PHE A 65 2.47 24.62 -5.50
C PHE A 65 3.77 24.90 -4.75
N LYS A 66 3.89 24.52 -3.46
CA LYS A 66 5.15 24.61 -2.70
C LYS A 66 5.96 23.32 -2.78
N PRO A 67 7.27 23.34 -2.50
CA PRO A 67 8.04 22.13 -2.31
C PRO A 67 7.42 21.22 -1.23
N PRO A 68 7.49 19.88 -1.39
CA PRO A 68 6.93 18.94 -0.43
C PRO A 68 7.56 19.15 0.95
N GLN A 69 6.73 19.09 1.99
CA GLN A 69 7.18 19.12 3.38
C GLN A 69 7.23 17.68 3.93
N PRO A 70 8.04 17.41 4.98
CA PRO A 70 8.07 16.09 5.61
C PRO A 70 6.67 15.61 6.04
N PRO A 71 6.39 14.29 5.97
CA PRO A 71 5.11 13.73 6.40
C PRO A 71 4.94 13.88 7.92
N GLN A 72 3.69 13.98 8.37
CA GLN A 72 3.39 13.94 9.80
C GLN A 72 3.55 12.53 10.35
N ASN A 73 3.95 12.42 11.61
CA ASN A 73 3.95 11.16 12.33
C ASN A 73 2.51 10.73 12.63
N TRP A 74 2.29 9.43 12.76
CA TRP A 74 0.99 8.85 13.11
C TRP A 74 1.11 7.97 14.36
N SER A 75 0.08 8.01 15.20
CA SER A 75 0.05 7.25 16.46
C SER A 75 -0.51 5.84 16.30
N ASN A 76 -1.51 5.67 15.41
CA ASN A 76 -2.15 4.39 15.14
C ASN A 76 -1.45 3.65 14.00
N ILE A 77 -1.58 2.32 13.94
CA ILE A 77 -1.05 1.54 12.82
C ILE A 77 -1.68 2.04 11.50
N LEU A 78 -0.84 2.57 10.60
CA LEU A 78 -1.26 3.05 9.30
C LEU A 78 -1.53 1.85 8.38
N ASN A 79 -2.72 1.82 7.79
CA ASN A 79 -3.07 0.77 6.84
C ASN A 79 -2.44 1.07 5.47
N THR A 80 -1.48 0.25 5.07
CA THR A 80 -0.72 0.32 3.81
C THR A 80 -0.97 -0.91 2.95
N THR A 81 -2.17 -1.50 3.02
CA THR A 81 -2.49 -2.72 2.25
C THR A 81 -2.85 -2.44 0.80
N HIS A 82 -3.32 -1.24 0.45
CA HIS A 82 -3.70 -0.91 -0.92
C HIS A 82 -3.49 0.59 -1.19
N LEU A 83 -2.93 0.91 -2.36
CA LEU A 83 -3.01 2.27 -2.87
C LEU A 83 -4.44 2.51 -3.34
N ASP A 84 -5.12 3.51 -2.78
CA ASP A 84 -6.49 3.92 -3.12
C ASP A 84 -6.56 5.35 -3.67
N LYS A 85 -5.44 6.08 -3.73
CA LYS A 85 -5.37 7.45 -4.26
C LYS A 85 -4.32 7.57 -5.36
N ILE A 86 -4.64 8.30 -6.42
CA ILE A 86 -3.69 8.73 -7.46
C ILE A 86 -3.65 10.25 -7.54
N CYS A 87 -2.58 10.82 -8.08
CA CYS A 87 -2.50 12.26 -8.27
C CYS A 87 -3.47 12.73 -9.36
N PHE A 88 -4.05 13.90 -9.15
CA PHE A 88 -4.94 14.56 -10.10
C PHE A 88 -4.30 14.68 -11.50
N GLN A 89 -5.01 14.24 -12.53
CA GLN A 89 -4.57 14.21 -13.93
C GLN A 89 -5.75 14.14 -14.90
N LEU A 90 -5.66 14.82 -16.04
CA LEU A 90 -6.80 14.91 -16.96
C LEU A 90 -7.06 13.64 -17.78
N SER A 91 -6.04 12.81 -17.96
CA SER A 91 -6.06 11.69 -18.91
C SER A 91 -6.66 10.41 -18.35
N ARG A 92 -6.77 10.27 -17.02
CA ARG A 92 -7.24 9.03 -16.36
C ARG A 92 -8.35 9.32 -15.38
N LYS A 93 -9.46 8.57 -15.50
CA LYS A 93 -10.49 8.55 -14.46
C LYS A 93 -10.07 7.57 -13.36
N GLY A 94 -10.08 8.02 -12.12
CA GLY A 94 -9.74 7.19 -10.97
C GLY A 94 -10.02 7.90 -9.65
N PRO A 95 -9.56 7.33 -8.52
CA PRO A 95 -9.68 7.97 -7.21
C PRO A 95 -8.60 9.06 -7.07
N GLU A 96 -8.79 10.13 -7.83
CA GLU A 96 -7.85 11.26 -7.91
C GLU A 96 -7.90 12.12 -6.67
N SER A 97 -6.73 12.61 -6.24
CA SER A 97 -6.60 13.53 -5.12
C SER A 97 -5.33 14.38 -5.26
N GLU A 98 -5.32 15.57 -4.67
CA GLU A 98 -4.07 16.32 -4.45
C GLU A 98 -3.25 15.71 -3.30
N ASP A 99 -3.91 15.09 -2.32
CA ASP A 99 -3.27 14.28 -1.29
C ASP A 99 -2.88 12.91 -1.88
N CYS A 100 -1.77 12.89 -2.60
CA CYS A 100 -1.35 11.75 -3.41
C CYS A 100 0.15 11.39 -3.29
N LEU A 101 0.92 12.10 -2.46
CA LEU A 101 2.37 11.92 -2.30
C LEU A 101 2.69 10.67 -1.45
N TYR A 102 2.54 9.52 -2.08
CA TYR A 102 2.75 8.21 -1.48
C TYR A 102 3.77 7.35 -2.24
N LEU A 103 4.43 6.45 -1.51
CA LEU A 103 5.26 5.37 -2.02
C LEU A 103 4.55 4.02 -1.86
N ASN A 104 4.81 3.13 -2.81
CA ASN A 104 4.52 1.72 -2.73
C ASN A 104 5.84 0.95 -2.66
N VAL A 105 5.99 0.08 -1.68
CA VAL A 105 7.18 -0.74 -1.46
C VAL A 105 6.80 -2.21 -1.54
N PHE A 106 7.50 -2.95 -2.38
CA PHE A 106 7.32 -4.38 -2.56
C PHE A 106 8.65 -5.08 -2.30
N THR A 107 8.64 -6.10 -1.45
CA THR A 107 9.87 -6.80 -1.05
C THR A 107 9.64 -8.30 -0.90
N PRO A 108 10.57 -9.17 -1.33
CA PRO A 108 10.46 -10.61 -1.10
C PRO A 108 10.71 -10.98 0.38
N GLN A 109 11.34 -10.11 1.18
CA GLN A 109 11.60 -10.35 2.60
C GLN A 109 11.52 -9.06 3.44
N ILE A 110 11.05 -9.16 4.68
CA ILE A 110 10.99 -8.02 5.63
C ILE A 110 12.25 -7.93 6.48
N SER A 111 12.85 -9.08 6.79
CA SER A 111 14.08 -9.21 7.58
C SER A 111 15.07 -10.11 6.84
N GLY A 112 16.36 -9.93 7.11
CA GLY A 112 17.46 -10.66 6.47
C GLY A 112 18.49 -9.72 5.87
N ASP A 113 19.27 -10.25 4.92
CA ASP A 113 20.29 -9.48 4.21
C ASP A 113 19.68 -8.34 3.39
N GLY A 114 20.46 -7.27 3.22
CA GLY A 114 20.07 -6.14 2.39
C GLY A 114 19.93 -6.56 0.92
N LEU A 115 18.77 -6.29 0.32
CA LEU A 115 18.51 -6.52 -1.09
C LEU A 115 18.73 -5.25 -1.91
N PRO A 116 19.08 -5.36 -3.20
CA PRO A 116 19.10 -4.21 -4.09
C PRO A 116 17.72 -3.56 -4.18
N VAL A 117 17.71 -2.22 -4.22
CA VAL A 117 16.50 -1.41 -4.30
C VAL A 117 16.40 -0.77 -5.68
N MET A 118 15.29 -0.99 -6.37
CA MET A 118 14.93 -0.28 -7.58
C MET A 118 13.83 0.75 -7.26
N PHE A 119 14.17 2.03 -7.42
CA PHE A 119 13.23 3.13 -7.29
C PHE A 119 12.70 3.55 -8.66
N TYR A 120 11.39 3.44 -8.84
CA TYR A 120 10.69 3.69 -10.08
C TYR A 120 9.82 4.94 -9.97
N VAL A 121 10.07 5.87 -10.89
CA VAL A 121 9.24 7.03 -11.15
C VAL A 121 8.52 6.79 -12.46
N HIS A 122 7.19 6.85 -12.43
CA HIS A 122 6.40 6.60 -13.63
C HIS A 122 6.64 7.68 -14.69
N GLY A 123 6.53 7.27 -15.97
CA GLY A 123 6.47 8.21 -17.09
C GLY A 123 5.14 8.96 -17.18
N GLY A 124 4.83 9.52 -18.36
CA GLY A 124 3.57 10.24 -18.62
C GLY A 124 3.74 11.75 -18.82
N GLY A 125 4.92 12.20 -19.25
CA GLY A 125 5.14 13.58 -19.68
C GLY A 125 4.93 14.64 -18.59
N PHE A 126 4.98 14.23 -17.32
CA PHE A 126 4.67 15.05 -16.14
C PHE A 126 3.22 15.49 -15.98
N TYR A 127 2.28 15.02 -16.81
CA TYR A 127 0.85 15.35 -16.69
C TYR A 127 -0.05 14.11 -16.50
N ASP A 128 0.51 12.91 -16.61
CA ASP A 128 -0.16 11.61 -16.46
C ASP A 128 0.75 10.66 -15.66
N GLY A 129 0.13 9.70 -15.00
CA GLY A 129 0.76 8.48 -14.54
C GLY A 129 0.48 8.18 -13.07
N THR A 130 0.89 7.01 -12.62
CA THR A 130 0.73 6.57 -11.23
C THR A 130 1.72 5.47 -10.89
N ALA A 131 2.05 5.33 -9.60
CA ALA A 131 2.77 4.20 -9.02
C ALA A 131 2.11 2.83 -9.28
N ARG A 132 0.84 2.78 -9.75
CA ARG A 132 0.17 1.53 -10.16
C ARG A 132 0.49 1.07 -11.57
N ASN A 133 1.18 1.88 -12.38
CA ASN A 133 1.39 1.57 -13.79
C ASN A 133 2.30 0.36 -14.03
N LEU A 134 3.14 -0.01 -13.05
CA LEU A 134 4.06 -1.13 -13.15
C LEU A 134 3.94 -2.00 -11.90
N GLY A 135 3.61 -3.29 -12.10
CA GLY A 135 3.55 -4.28 -11.04
C GLY A 135 4.94 -4.78 -10.59
N PRO A 136 5.04 -5.39 -9.40
CA PRO A 136 6.31 -5.73 -8.78
C PRO A 136 6.90 -7.08 -9.23
N ASP A 137 6.10 -7.97 -9.83
CA ASP A 137 6.41 -9.40 -10.04
C ASP A 137 7.81 -9.65 -10.60
N LEU A 138 8.17 -8.96 -11.69
CA LEU A 138 9.46 -9.15 -12.35
C LEU A 138 10.65 -8.84 -11.42
N PHE A 139 10.51 -7.84 -10.56
CA PHE A 139 11.58 -7.42 -9.65
C PHE A 139 11.68 -8.35 -8.44
N ILE A 140 10.52 -8.71 -7.89
CA ILE A 140 10.41 -9.65 -6.77
C ILE A 140 11.00 -11.02 -7.13
N ASP A 141 10.66 -11.54 -8.32
CA ASP A 141 11.18 -12.80 -8.84
C ASP A 141 12.72 -12.82 -8.96
N ASN A 142 13.35 -11.64 -9.05
CA ASN A 142 14.80 -11.48 -9.17
C ASN A 142 15.45 -10.98 -7.86
N GLY A 143 14.75 -11.04 -6.73
CA GLY A 143 15.30 -10.65 -5.43
C GLY A 143 15.54 -9.15 -5.27
N VAL A 144 14.77 -8.31 -5.97
CA VAL A 144 14.88 -6.85 -5.92
C VAL A 144 13.72 -6.25 -5.13
N ILE A 145 14.02 -5.30 -4.23
CA ILE A 145 13.01 -4.45 -3.60
C ILE A 145 12.55 -3.43 -4.64
N PHE A 146 11.27 -3.45 -4.97
CA PHE A 146 10.69 -2.51 -5.93
C PHE A 146 9.94 -1.41 -5.18
N VAL A 147 10.30 -0.16 -5.47
CA VAL A 147 9.66 1.02 -4.88
C VAL A 147 9.07 1.87 -6.00
N ALA A 148 7.78 2.14 -5.96
CA ALA A 148 7.09 2.99 -6.93
C ALA A 148 6.51 4.22 -6.25
N ALA A 149 6.72 5.40 -6.84
CA ALA A 149 6.29 6.67 -6.28
C ALA A 149 5.18 7.33 -7.09
N ASN A 150 4.22 7.95 -6.40
CA ASN A 150 3.34 8.96 -6.99
C ASN A 150 3.99 10.34 -6.84
N CYS A 151 3.77 11.21 -7.82
CA CYS A 151 4.16 12.63 -7.75
C CYS A 151 3.04 13.52 -8.24
N ARG A 152 3.06 14.79 -7.83
CA ARG A 152 2.19 15.82 -8.44
C ARG A 152 2.41 15.88 -9.96
N LEU A 153 1.35 16.21 -10.68
CA LEU A 153 1.30 16.22 -12.13
C LEU A 153 0.69 17.53 -12.66
N GLY A 154 1.04 17.83 -13.91
CA GLY A 154 0.55 18.96 -14.69
C GLY A 154 0.75 20.28 -13.95
N PRO A 155 -0.30 21.12 -13.83
CA PRO A 155 -0.17 22.42 -13.17
C PRO A 155 0.15 22.31 -11.66
N PHE A 156 -0.07 21.15 -11.03
CA PHE A 156 0.19 20.96 -9.60
C PHE A 156 1.67 20.65 -9.30
N GLY A 157 2.45 20.23 -10.30
CA GLY A 157 3.89 19.97 -10.16
C GLY A 157 4.39 18.82 -11.03
N SER A 158 5.61 18.34 -10.73
CA SER A 158 6.25 17.19 -11.36
C SER A 158 7.12 16.42 -10.35
N CYS A 159 7.59 15.22 -10.70
CA CYS A 159 8.50 14.42 -9.87
C CYS A 159 9.90 15.03 -9.71
N PHE A 160 10.35 15.82 -10.69
CA PHE A 160 11.68 16.41 -10.70
C PHE A 160 11.59 17.85 -10.22
N TYR A 161 11.61 18.03 -8.91
CA TYR A 161 11.97 19.32 -8.33
C TYR A 161 13.47 19.27 -8.01
N PHE A 162 14.29 19.87 -8.87
CA PHE A 162 15.68 20.17 -8.53
C PHE A 162 15.67 21.53 -7.83
N PRO A 163 15.84 21.60 -6.50
CA PRO A 163 16.20 22.86 -5.89
C PRO A 163 17.57 23.27 -6.46
N ASN A 164 17.64 24.49 -7.01
CA ASN A 164 18.92 25.14 -7.32
C ASN A 164 19.73 25.31 -6.03
#